data_AF-A0A520F459-F1
#
_entry.id   AF-A0A520F459-F1
#
_cell.length_a   1.000
_cell.length_b   1.000
_cell.length_c   1.000
_cell.angle_alpha   90.00
_cell.angle_beta   90.00
_cell.angle_gamma   90.00
#
_symmetry.space_group_name_H-M   'P 1'
#
loop_
_entity.id
_entity.type
_entity.pdbx_description
1 polymer ?
#
loop_
_entity_poly.entity_id
_entity_poly.type
_entity_poly.pdbx_seq_one_letter_code
_entity_poly.pdbx_strand_id
1 'polypeptide(L)'
;MAARADRFGAILPVAQVDINSPADLARLLGPTDVVVSTIGPFTQLGTATVPAAAHAGAHYFDSTGEGTFVRRVFELNAVAAQGATMVPALSYGYVPGNLAGALALTRAGERATRDRDRLPSHPFGTWRRAALSEHPARRLHPDHGGHTADPGQLDGR
;
A
#
# COMPACT_ATOMS: atom_id res chain seq x y z
N MET A 1 23.37 -3.87 6.82
CA MET A 1 22.31 -4.89 7.00
C MET A 1 22.88 -6.27 7.32
N ALA A 2 23.89 -6.77 6.60
CA ALA A 2 24.56 -8.04 6.90
C ALA A 2 24.95 -8.20 8.39
N ALA A 3 25.70 -7.25 8.94
CA ALA A 3 26.11 -7.27 10.36
C ALA A 3 24.95 -7.21 11.39
N ARG A 4 23.71 -6.87 10.97
CA ARG A 4 22.52 -6.87 11.83
C ARG A 4 21.72 -8.18 11.71
N ALA A 5 21.82 -8.90 10.60
CA ALA A 5 21.13 -10.18 10.41
C ALA A 5 21.74 -11.27 11.32
N ASP A 6 23.07 -11.26 11.47
CA ASP A 6 23.80 -12.19 12.34
C ASP A 6 23.32 -12.12 13.80
N ARG A 7 22.94 -10.93 14.27
CA ARG A 7 22.41 -10.71 15.62
C ARG A 7 21.11 -11.49 15.89
N PHE A 8 20.34 -11.78 14.86
CA PHE A 8 19.08 -12.53 14.96
C PHE A 8 19.23 -13.99 14.53
N GLY A 9 20.45 -14.46 14.24
CA GLY A 9 20.71 -15.82 13.76
C GLY A 9 20.07 -16.13 12.41
N ALA A 10 19.69 -15.09 11.65
CA ALA A 10 19.02 -15.24 10.37
C ALA A 10 20.06 -15.27 9.24
N ILE A 11 20.13 -16.38 8.52
CA ILE A 11 20.94 -16.50 7.30
C ILE A 11 20.05 -16.03 6.14
N LEU A 12 20.20 -14.77 5.74
CA LEU A 12 19.46 -14.18 4.64
C LEU A 12 20.40 -13.88 3.47
N PRO A 13 19.98 -14.13 2.21
CA PRO A 13 20.70 -13.62 1.05
C PRO A 13 20.84 -12.09 1.12
N VAL A 14 22.06 -11.59 0.93
CA VAL A 14 22.35 -10.16 0.95
C VAL A 14 22.83 -9.73 -0.43
N ALA A 15 22.23 -8.68 -0.97
CA ALA A 15 22.69 -8.01 -2.19
C ALA A 15 22.99 -6.54 -1.88
N GLN A 16 24.07 -6.02 -2.49
CA GLN A 16 24.34 -4.60 -2.53
C GLN A 16 23.72 -4.00 -3.80
N VAL A 17 23.14 -2.81 -3.67
CA VAL A 17 22.43 -2.08 -4.73
C VAL A 17 22.78 -0.62 -4.63
N ASP A 18 23.13 0.01 -5.75
CA ASP A 18 23.07 1.46 -5.85
C ASP A 18 21.64 1.90 -6.20
N ILE A 19 21.03 2.64 -5.28
CA ILE A 19 19.69 3.23 -5.43
C ILE A 19 19.63 4.19 -6.64
N ASN A 20 20.75 4.78 -7.05
CA ASN A 20 20.81 5.66 -8.21
C ASN A 20 20.99 4.89 -9.54
N SER A 21 21.13 3.56 -9.50
CA SER A 21 21.22 2.69 -10.67
C SER A 21 19.88 2.00 -10.93
N PRO A 22 19.11 2.42 -11.96
CA PRO A 22 17.89 1.71 -12.34
C PRO A 22 18.14 0.25 -12.70
N ALA A 23 19.32 -0.06 -13.28
CA ALA A 23 19.69 -1.43 -13.63
C ALA A 23 19.91 -2.30 -12.38
N ASP A 24 20.51 -1.77 -11.33
CA ASP A 24 20.71 -2.51 -10.08
C ASP A 24 19.38 -2.84 -9.40
N LEU A 25 18.45 -1.87 -9.38
CA LEU A 25 17.10 -2.05 -8.84
C LEU A 25 16.31 -3.06 -9.66
N ALA A 26 16.33 -2.95 -11.00
CA ALA A 26 15.61 -3.85 -11.89
C ALA A 26 16.12 -5.30 -11.81
N ARG A 27 17.42 -5.49 -11.57
CA ARG A 27 18.02 -6.84 -11.44
C ARG A 27 17.46 -7.63 -10.26
N LEU A 28 16.95 -6.96 -9.22
CA LEU A 28 16.48 -7.61 -7.99
C LEU A 28 14.97 -7.78 -7.90
N LEU A 29 14.20 -7.15 -8.80
CA LEU A 29 12.75 -7.10 -8.70
C LEU A 29 12.13 -7.80 -9.90
N GLY A 30 11.23 -8.73 -9.60
CA GLY A 30 10.36 -9.39 -10.56
C GLY A 30 8.88 -9.22 -10.23
N PRO A 31 8.00 -9.75 -11.09
CA PRO A 31 6.58 -9.79 -10.81
C PRO A 31 6.30 -10.55 -9.51
N THR A 32 5.30 -10.11 -8.74
CA THR A 32 4.88 -10.72 -7.46
C THR A 32 5.82 -10.54 -6.26
N ASP A 33 6.99 -9.92 -6.45
CA ASP A 33 7.89 -9.59 -5.34
C ASP A 33 7.26 -8.57 -4.39
N VAL A 34 7.77 -8.55 -3.15
CA VAL A 34 7.37 -7.58 -2.12
C VAL A 34 8.60 -6.80 -1.66
N VAL A 35 8.58 -5.49 -1.89
CA VAL A 35 9.60 -4.55 -1.46
C VAL A 35 9.16 -3.88 -0.18
N VAL A 36 9.93 -4.06 0.90
CA VAL A 36 9.78 -3.30 2.15
C VAL A 36 10.93 -2.31 2.25
N SER A 37 10.70 -1.07 1.83
CA SER A 37 11.72 -0.03 1.78
C SER A 37 11.89 0.68 3.12
N THR A 38 13.13 0.72 3.59
CA THR A 38 13.57 1.54 4.72
C THR A 38 14.60 2.59 4.29
N ILE A 39 14.57 3.01 3.01
CA ILE A 39 15.54 3.92 2.41
C ILE A 39 15.13 5.37 2.72
N GLY A 40 15.49 5.81 3.93
CA GLY A 40 15.31 7.17 4.39
C GLY A 40 16.60 8.01 4.31
N PRO A 41 16.54 9.35 4.15
CA PRO A 41 15.33 10.16 3.98
C PRO A 41 14.61 9.87 2.65
N PHE A 42 13.30 9.61 2.70
CA PHE A 42 12.54 9.01 1.58
C PHE A 42 12.38 9.97 0.42
N THR A 43 12.13 11.25 0.67
CA THR A 43 12.02 12.26 -0.39
C THR A 43 13.31 12.36 -1.21
N GLN A 44 14.46 12.16 -0.56
CA GLN A 44 15.78 12.27 -1.19
C GLN A 44 16.23 10.96 -1.83
N LEU A 45 16.07 9.84 -1.14
CA LEU A 45 16.67 8.55 -1.51
C LEU A 45 15.64 7.49 -1.88
N GLY A 46 14.42 7.54 -1.35
CA GLY A 46 13.40 6.51 -1.57
C GLY A 46 12.79 6.53 -2.96
N THR A 47 12.84 7.67 -3.66
CA THR A 47 12.03 7.93 -4.86
C THR A 47 12.28 6.96 -6.00
N ALA A 48 13.52 6.48 -6.23
CA ALA A 48 13.79 5.59 -7.37
C ALA A 48 13.29 4.14 -7.14
N THR A 49 13.04 3.74 -5.89
CA THR A 49 12.52 2.39 -5.59
C THR A 49 11.06 2.19 -5.98
N VAL A 50 10.27 3.27 -5.94
CA VAL A 50 8.84 3.25 -6.26
C VAL A 50 8.59 2.91 -7.74
N PRO A 51 9.17 3.63 -8.72
CA PRO A 51 9.02 3.27 -10.12
C PRO A 51 9.68 1.92 -10.41
N ALA A 52 10.80 1.55 -9.80
CA ALA A 52 11.42 0.25 -10.02
C ALA A 52 10.45 -0.90 -9.63
N ALA A 53 9.84 -0.82 -8.46
CA ALA A 53 8.81 -1.77 -8.03
C ALA A 53 7.58 -1.76 -8.95
N ALA A 54 7.12 -0.58 -9.37
CA ALA A 54 5.98 -0.44 -10.28
C ALA A 54 6.23 -1.13 -11.63
N HIS A 55 7.38 -0.85 -12.25
CA HIS A 55 7.72 -1.42 -13.55
C HIS A 55 7.96 -2.93 -13.48
N ALA A 56 8.47 -3.43 -12.34
CA ALA A 56 8.65 -4.86 -12.13
C ALA A 56 7.32 -5.59 -11.87
N GLY A 57 6.24 -4.88 -11.52
CA GLY A 57 5.01 -5.50 -11.02
C GLY A 57 5.14 -6.03 -9.59
N ALA A 58 6.03 -5.42 -8.80
CA ALA A 58 6.29 -5.77 -7.40
C ALA A 58 5.46 -4.88 -6.45
N HIS A 59 4.93 -5.48 -5.38
CA HIS A 59 4.26 -4.75 -4.32
C HIS A 59 5.27 -3.94 -3.50
N TYR A 60 4.90 -2.73 -3.10
CA TYR A 60 5.78 -1.82 -2.38
C TYR A 60 5.16 -1.38 -1.06
N PHE A 61 5.97 -1.42 -0.01
CA PHE A 61 5.66 -0.92 1.32
C PHE A 61 6.84 -0.08 1.82
N ASP A 62 6.56 0.96 2.59
CA ASP A 62 7.59 1.72 3.29
C ASP A 62 7.12 2.17 4.68
N SER A 63 8.05 2.66 5.48
CA SER A 63 7.77 3.20 6.82
C SER A 63 7.82 4.74 6.88
N THR A 64 7.67 5.43 5.75
CA THR A 64 7.88 6.88 5.66
C THR A 64 6.92 7.66 6.56
N GLY A 65 7.41 8.79 7.06
CA GLY A 65 6.58 9.85 7.68
C GLY A 65 6.52 11.12 6.83
N GLU A 66 7.07 11.08 5.62
CA GLU A 66 7.25 12.26 4.78
C GLU A 66 6.04 12.45 3.86
N GLY A 67 5.12 13.35 4.22
CA GLY A 67 3.87 13.56 3.47
C GLY A 67 4.08 13.92 1.98
N THR A 68 5.15 14.63 1.65
CA THR A 68 5.55 14.93 0.26
C THR A 68 5.89 13.67 -0.53
N PHE A 69 6.58 12.72 0.11
CA PHE A 69 6.91 11.43 -0.48
C PHE A 69 5.66 10.55 -0.62
N VAL A 70 4.80 10.48 0.40
CA VAL A 70 3.51 9.76 0.34
C VAL A 70 2.69 10.23 -0.86
N ARG A 71 2.55 11.55 -1.05
CA ARG A 71 1.84 12.11 -2.21
C ARG A 71 2.48 11.66 -3.52
N ARG A 72 3.80 11.72 -3.62
CA ARG A 72 4.54 11.30 -4.81
C ARG A 72 4.30 9.83 -5.15
N VAL A 73 4.27 8.94 -4.16
CA VAL A 73 3.96 7.52 -4.36
C VAL A 73 2.54 7.34 -4.91
N PHE A 74 1.55 8.06 -4.38
CA PHE A 74 0.18 8.02 -4.91
C PHE A 74 0.07 8.54 -6.35
N GLU A 75 0.79 9.61 -6.70
CA GLU A 75 0.85 10.12 -8.08
C GLU A 75 1.46 9.08 -9.04
N LEU A 76 2.47 8.32 -8.59
CA LEU A 76 3.11 7.26 -9.36
C LEU A 76 2.31 5.96 -9.38
N ASN A 77 1.41 5.74 -8.42
CA ASN A 77 0.57 4.54 -8.35
C ASN A 77 -0.38 4.43 -9.55
N ALA A 78 -0.73 5.54 -10.20
CA ALA A 78 -1.45 5.53 -11.47
C ALA A 78 -0.69 4.79 -12.60
N VAL A 79 0.65 4.71 -12.50
CA VAL A 79 1.53 3.97 -13.41
C VAL A 79 1.68 2.50 -12.97
N ALA A 80 1.46 2.19 -11.69
CA ALA A 80 1.57 0.85 -11.11
C ALA A 80 0.41 -0.10 -11.46
N ALA A 81 -0.51 0.29 -12.36
CA ALA A 81 -1.69 -0.47 -12.78
C ALA A 81 -1.39 -1.84 -13.46
N GLN A 82 -0.14 -2.30 -13.40
CA GLN A 82 0.38 -3.56 -13.92
C GLN A 82 0.49 -4.64 -12.83
N GLY A 83 -0.50 -4.74 -11.93
CA GLY A 83 -0.57 -5.81 -10.92
C GLY A 83 0.18 -5.56 -9.61
N ALA A 84 0.91 -4.45 -9.48
CA ALA A 84 1.55 -4.01 -8.24
C ALA A 84 0.58 -3.23 -7.33
N THR A 85 0.90 -3.15 -6.04
CA THR A 85 0.19 -2.29 -5.07
C THR A 85 1.21 -1.48 -4.30
N MET A 86 1.00 -0.16 -4.23
CA MET A 86 1.89 0.78 -3.54
C MET A 86 1.25 1.24 -2.23
N VAL A 87 1.90 0.94 -1.09
CA VAL A 87 1.41 1.26 0.25
C VAL A 87 2.47 2.04 1.02
N PRO A 88 2.56 3.37 0.81
CA PRO A 88 3.47 4.21 1.58
C PRO A 88 2.96 4.41 3.01
N ALA A 89 3.85 4.82 3.91
CA ALA A 89 3.56 5.15 5.30
C ALA A 89 2.91 3.99 6.08
N LEU A 90 3.37 2.76 5.86
CA LEU A 90 3.00 1.57 6.65
C LEU A 90 3.78 1.52 7.97
N SER A 91 3.75 2.62 8.73
CA SER A 91 4.39 2.70 10.05
C SER A 91 3.36 2.77 11.17
N TYR A 92 3.82 2.53 12.40
CA TYR A 92 2.99 2.64 13.60
C TYR A 92 2.35 4.03 13.77
N GLY A 93 2.97 5.08 13.24
CA GLY A 93 2.41 6.44 13.30
C GLY A 93 1.20 6.68 12.38
N TYR A 94 0.94 5.77 11.43
CA TYR A 94 -0.09 5.95 10.40
C TYR A 94 -1.10 4.81 10.39
N VAL A 95 -0.65 3.54 10.46
CA VAL A 95 -1.53 2.37 10.29
C VAL A 95 -2.68 2.33 11.32
N PRO A 96 -2.45 2.50 12.64
CA PRO A 96 -3.55 2.46 13.61
C PRO A 96 -4.58 3.58 13.38
N GLY A 97 -4.12 4.79 13.05
CA GLY A 97 -4.99 5.93 12.77
C GLY A 97 -5.82 5.73 11.49
N ASN A 98 -5.18 5.26 10.41
CA ASN A 98 -5.85 4.95 9.15
C ASN A 98 -6.90 3.84 9.33
N LEU A 99 -6.57 2.78 10.07
CA LEU A 99 -7.51 1.70 10.36
C LEU A 99 -8.69 2.17 11.21
N ALA A 100 -8.42 2.95 12.27
CA ALA A 100 -9.48 3.51 13.12
C ALA A 100 -10.42 4.41 12.31
N GLY A 101 -9.87 5.27 11.44
CA GLY A 101 -10.65 6.12 10.54
C GLY A 101 -11.50 5.30 9.56
N ALA A 102 -10.92 4.29 8.92
CA ALA A 102 -11.63 3.40 7.99
C ALA A 102 -12.76 2.62 8.68
N LEU A 103 -12.52 2.09 9.88
CA LEU A 103 -13.54 1.40 10.68
C LEU A 103 -14.65 2.35 11.12
N ALA A 104 -14.31 3.58 11.54
CA ALA A 104 -15.29 4.59 11.91
C ALA A 104 -16.20 4.95 10.72
N LEU A 105 -15.62 5.17 9.53
CA LEU A 105 -16.38 5.43 8.31
C LEU A 105 -17.27 4.24 7.93
N THR A 106 -16.74 3.02 8.01
CA THR A 106 -17.50 1.78 7.72
C THR A 106 -18.71 1.65 8.65
N ARG A 107 -18.53 1.91 9.96
CA ARG A 107 -19.63 1.86 10.94
C ARG A 107 -20.61 3.02 10.82
N ALA A 108 -20.16 4.18 10.39
CA ALA A 108 -21.02 5.33 10.16
C ALA A 108 -21.98 5.08 8.99
N GLY A 109 -21.52 4.40 7.93
CA GLY A 109 -22.32 4.13 6.73
C GLY A 109 -22.80 5.42 6.10
N GLU A 110 -24.10 5.52 5.82
CA GLU A 110 -24.73 6.72 5.24
C GLU A 110 -24.66 7.96 6.15
N ARG A 111 -24.38 7.79 7.45
CA ARG A 111 -24.18 8.91 8.38
C ARG A 111 -22.82 9.58 8.20
N ALA A 112 -21.89 8.98 7.47
CA ALA A 112 -20.61 9.59 7.18
C ALA A 112 -20.79 10.80 6.25
N THR A 113 -20.44 11.99 6.73
CA THR A 113 -20.47 13.21 5.94
C THR A 113 -19.06 13.59 5.49
N ARG A 114 -18.93 14.02 4.24
CA ARG A 114 -17.68 14.56 3.71
C ARG A 114 -17.67 16.07 3.90
N ASP A 115 -16.97 16.52 4.93
CA ASP A 115 -16.75 17.95 5.17
C ASP A 115 -15.48 18.40 4.45
N ARG A 116 -15.63 19.05 3.27
CA ARG A 116 -14.49 19.58 2.49
C ARG A 116 -13.98 20.91 3.03
N ASP A 117 -14.77 21.59 3.85
CA ASP A 117 -14.53 22.97 4.27
C ASP A 117 -13.78 23.05 5.61
N ARG A 118 -13.73 21.93 6.35
CA ARG A 118 -13.15 21.85 7.70
C ARG A 118 -11.83 21.09 7.79
N LEU A 119 -11.08 20.98 6.69
CA LEU A 119 -9.70 20.51 6.76
C LEU A 119 -8.84 21.55 7.50
N PRO A 120 -8.20 21.20 8.63
CA PRO A 120 -7.31 22.12 9.32
C PRO A 120 -6.18 22.52 8.37
N SER A 121 -5.83 23.80 8.37
CA SER A 121 -4.55 24.26 7.82
C SER A 121 -3.43 23.70 8.68
N HIS A 122 -2.96 22.49 8.38
CA HIS A 122 -1.80 21.92 9.04
C HIS A 122 -0.51 22.56 8.49
N PRO A 123 0.52 22.77 9.34
CA PRO A 123 1.81 23.32 8.92
C PRO A 123 2.59 22.41 7.95
N PHE A 124 2.12 21.18 7.72
CA PHE A 124 2.76 20.17 6.86
C PHE A 124 2.11 19.99 5.47
N GLY A 125 1.39 21.00 4.97
CA GLY A 125 0.99 21.08 3.57
C GLY A 125 -0.51 20.90 3.31
N THR A 126 -1.00 21.54 2.25
CA THR A 126 -2.41 21.59 1.87
C THR A 126 -2.85 20.31 1.15
N TRP A 127 -3.57 19.44 1.86
CA TRP A 127 -4.22 18.24 1.33
C TRP A 127 -5.38 18.50 0.33
N ARG A 128 -5.54 19.74 -0.15
CA ARG A 128 -6.77 20.23 -0.80
C ARG A 128 -7.07 19.65 -2.19
N ARG A 129 -6.14 18.99 -2.90
CA ARG A 129 -6.39 18.56 -4.30
C ARG A 129 -5.93 17.16 -4.72
N ALA A 130 -4.97 16.51 -4.06
CA ALA A 130 -4.25 15.39 -4.69
C ALA A 130 -4.77 13.97 -4.34
N ALA A 131 -5.55 13.77 -3.29
CA ALA A 131 -5.75 12.43 -2.72
C ALA A 131 -6.96 11.64 -3.22
N LEU A 132 -7.81 12.18 -4.10
CA LEU A 132 -9.08 11.54 -4.44
C LEU A 132 -9.38 11.67 -5.93
N SER A 133 -8.61 10.96 -6.76
CA SER A 133 -9.19 10.44 -8.00
C SER A 133 -10.29 9.45 -7.62
N GLU A 134 -11.45 9.61 -8.24
CA GLU A 134 -12.66 8.87 -7.92
C GLU A 134 -12.48 7.39 -8.25
N HIS A 135 -12.26 6.56 -7.23
CA HIS A 135 -12.57 5.15 -7.33
C HIS A 135 -14.06 5.00 -7.00
N PRO A 136 -14.93 4.63 -7.96
CA PRO A 136 -16.30 4.31 -7.63
C PRO A 136 -16.25 3.15 -6.63
N ALA A 137 -16.88 3.35 -5.47
CA ALA A 137 -17.06 2.31 -4.48
C ALA A 137 -17.66 1.08 -5.18
N ARG A 138 -16.83 0.07 -5.46
CA ARG A 138 -17.35 -1.25 -5.83
C ARG A 138 -18.12 -1.72 -4.60
N ARG A 139 -19.44 -1.82 -4.74
CA ARG A 139 -20.31 -2.48 -3.76
C ARG A 139 -19.72 -3.86 -3.49
N LEU A 140 -19.11 -4.04 -2.33
CA LEU A 140 -18.91 -5.37 -1.76
C LEU A 140 -20.27 -5.79 -1.20
N HIS A 141 -21.13 -6.28 -2.09
CA HIS A 141 -22.31 -7.03 -1.67
C HIS A 141 -21.84 -8.46 -1.38
N PRO A 142 -22.11 -9.05 -0.22
CA PRO A 142 -22.01 -10.49 -0.09
C PRO A 142 -23.17 -11.10 -0.89
N ASP A 143 -22.84 -11.87 -1.93
CA ASP A 143 -23.77 -12.82 -2.50
C ASP A 143 -24.01 -13.91 -1.44
N HIS A 144 -25.09 -13.77 -0.68
CA HIS A 144 -25.67 -14.91 0.02
C HIS A 144 -26.43 -15.74 -1.02
N GLY A 145 -25.67 -16.52 -1.79
CA GLY A 145 -26.20 -17.65 -2.55
C GLY A 145 -26.80 -18.64 -1.56
N GLY A 146 -28.10 -18.54 -1.32
CA GLY A 146 -28.88 -19.50 -0.56
C GLY A 146 -28.89 -20.83 -1.30
N HIS A 147 -27.95 -21.71 -0.95
CA HIS A 147 -28.06 -23.13 -1.26
C HIS A 147 -28.99 -23.75 -0.22
N THR A 148 -30.29 -23.74 -0.50
CA THR A 148 -31.22 -24.63 0.18
C THR A 148 -30.98 -26.02 -0.40
N ALA A 149 -30.24 -26.84 0.34
CA ALA A 149 -30.11 -28.25 0.02
C ALA A 149 -31.46 -28.93 0.26
N ASP A 150 -31.99 -29.57 -0.78
CA ASP A 150 -33.17 -30.43 -0.74
C ASP A 150 -32.81 -31.77 -0.05
N PRO A 151 -33.40 -32.10 1.12
CA PRO A 151 -33.15 -33.36 1.80
C PRO A 151 -34.01 -34.45 1.18
N GLY A 152 -33.66 -34.91 -0.02
CA GLY A 152 -34.54 -35.78 -0.80
C GLY A 152 -33.89 -36.82 -1.71
N GLN A 153 -32.57 -37.03 -1.69
CA GLN A 153 -31.99 -38.03 -2.60
C GLN A 153 -30.71 -38.70 -2.07
N LEU A 154 -30.92 -39.69 -1.19
CA LEU A 154 -30.00 -40.79 -0.95
C LEU A 154 -30.80 -42.09 -0.96
N ASP A 155 -31.04 -42.65 -2.15
CA ASP A 155 -31.14 -44.10 -2.30
C ASP A 155 -30.95 -44.53 -3.76
N GLY A 156 -30.18 -45.60 -3.98
CA GLY A 156 -30.23 -46.39 -5.20
C GLY A 156 -29.04 -46.36 -6.16
N ARG A 157 -28.18 -47.38 -5.99
CA ARG A 157 -27.30 -48.08 -6.96
C ARG A 157 -25.85 -47.61 -7.11
#